data_AF-A0A9C8K8Q7-F1
#
_entry.id   AF-A0A9C8K8Q7-F1
#
_cell.length_a   1.000
_cell.length_b   1.000
_cell.length_c   1.000
_cell.angle_alpha   90.00
_cell.angle_beta   90.00
_cell.angle_gamma   90.00
#
_symmetry.space_group_name_H-M   'P 1'
#
loop_
_entity.id
_entity.type
_entity.pdbx_description
1 polymer ?
#
loop_
_entity_poly.entity_id
_entity_poly.type
_entity_poly.pdbx_seq_one_letter_code
_entity_poly.pdbx_strand_id
1 'polypeptide(L)'
;FLPALILVGFSGFFSEFEGNFEMHTALYYLLALAVIGTSIANIFFNKLIHLSSPVFAASVTYIIPLVAVLWAVWDGETMNGYQLLGGLIILVGVWLVNRKKKNRLLPEEMDKLR
;
A
#
# COMPACT_ATOMS: atom_id res chain seq x y z
N PHE A 1 11.79 -17.50 5.61
CA PHE A 1 12.13 -18.18 4.33
C PHE A 1 12.26 -19.68 4.52
N LEU A 2 13.07 -20.18 5.48
CA LEU A 2 13.24 -21.61 5.76
C LEU A 2 11.91 -22.41 5.92
N PRO A 3 10.93 -21.97 6.72
CA PRO A 3 9.69 -22.72 6.90
C PRO A 3 8.87 -22.87 5.61
N ALA A 4 8.86 -21.85 4.76
CA ALA A 4 8.15 -21.87 3.48
C ALA A 4 8.81 -22.82 2.47
N LEU A 5 10.15 -22.87 2.42
CA LEU A 5 10.88 -23.82 1.58
C LEU A 5 10.61 -25.27 1.97
N ILE A 6 10.59 -25.56 3.27
CA ILE A 6 10.23 -26.88 3.80
C ILE A 6 8.80 -27.23 3.37
N LEU A 7 7.85 -26.30 3.57
CA LEU A 7 6.45 -26.50 3.20
C LEU A 7 6.27 -26.85 1.72
N VAL A 8 6.93 -26.16 0.80
CA VAL A 8 6.86 -26.45 -0.64
C VAL A 8 7.33 -27.87 -0.95
N GLY A 9 8.43 -28.31 -0.33
CA GLY A 9 8.95 -29.67 -0.51
C GLY A 9 8.01 -30.78 -0.02
N PHE A 10 7.27 -30.55 1.06
CA PHE A 10 6.34 -31.55 1.64
C PHE A 10 4.88 -31.41 1.20
N SER A 11 4.49 -30.29 0.61
CA SER A 11 3.09 -29.97 0.24
C SER A 11 2.54 -30.74 -0.96
N GLY A 12 3.37 -31.51 -1.68
CA GLY A 12 2.97 -32.11 -2.97
C GLY A 12 2.96 -31.11 -4.13
N PHE A 13 3.54 -29.91 -3.95
CA PHE A 13 3.63 -28.89 -4.99
C PHE A 13 4.22 -29.42 -6.30
N PHE A 14 5.36 -30.13 -6.21
CA PHE A 14 6.07 -30.62 -7.39
C PHE A 14 5.33 -31.74 -8.12
N SER A 15 4.50 -32.53 -7.43
CA SER A 15 3.68 -33.57 -8.06
C SER A 15 2.49 -33.00 -8.82
N GLU A 16 1.94 -31.88 -8.39
CA GLU A 16 0.84 -31.18 -9.07
C GLU A 16 1.34 -30.25 -10.20
N PHE A 17 2.64 -29.92 -10.19
CA PHE A 17 3.24 -28.97 -11.12
C PHE A 17 3.24 -29.45 -12.58
N GLU A 18 3.43 -30.74 -12.86
CA GLU A 18 3.60 -31.23 -14.25
C GLU A 18 2.28 -31.51 -15.02
N GLY A 19 1.11 -31.21 -14.44
CA GLY A 19 -0.17 -31.52 -15.09
C GLY A 19 -1.28 -30.49 -14.89
N ASN A 20 -1.04 -29.43 -14.12
CA ASN A 20 -2.09 -28.52 -13.71
C ASN A 20 -1.95 -27.13 -14.35
N PHE A 21 -2.70 -26.92 -15.44
CA PHE A 21 -2.69 -25.64 -16.17
C PHE A 21 -3.14 -24.45 -15.30
N GLU A 22 -4.09 -24.65 -14.40
CA GLU A 22 -4.55 -23.61 -13.47
C GLU A 22 -3.45 -23.19 -12.50
N MET A 23 -2.66 -24.16 -12.02
CA MET A 23 -1.51 -23.91 -11.15
C MET A 23 -0.45 -23.06 -11.85
N HIS A 24 -0.15 -23.33 -13.13
CA HIS A 24 0.78 -22.50 -13.89
C HIS A 24 0.29 -21.06 -14.06
N THR A 25 -0.98 -20.89 -14.41
CA THR A 25 -1.61 -19.58 -14.54
C THR A 25 -1.55 -18.78 -13.23
N ALA A 26 -1.88 -19.42 -12.11
CA ALA A 26 -1.79 -18.82 -10.79
C ALA A 26 -0.35 -18.41 -10.42
N LEU A 27 0.65 -19.24 -10.76
CA LEU A 27 2.06 -18.92 -10.56
C LEU A 27 2.51 -17.72 -11.40
N TYR A 28 2.03 -17.58 -12.64
CA TYR A 28 2.33 -16.40 -13.45
C TYR A 28 1.77 -15.11 -12.84
N TYR A 29 0.52 -15.12 -12.38
CA TYR A 29 -0.05 -13.96 -11.69
C TYR A 29 0.70 -13.64 -10.38
N LEU A 30 1.06 -14.67 -9.62
CA LEU A 30 1.85 -14.51 -8.40
C LEU A 30 3.23 -13.91 -8.69
N LEU A 31 3.93 -14.41 -9.72
CA LEU A 31 5.24 -13.89 -10.13
C LEU A 31 5.14 -12.44 -10.61
N ALA A 32 4.15 -12.12 -11.45
CA ALA A 32 3.93 -10.76 -11.91
C ALA A 32 3.69 -9.79 -10.75
N LEU A 33 2.85 -10.18 -9.79
CA LEU A 33 2.60 -9.39 -8.58
C LEU A 33 3.85 -9.26 -7.70
N ALA A 34 4.58 -10.36 -7.49
CA ALA A 34 5.78 -10.37 -6.64
C ALA A 34 6.90 -9.48 -7.22
N VAL A 35 7.09 -9.48 -8.53
CA VAL A 35 8.11 -8.65 -9.19
C VAL A 35 7.66 -7.19 -9.25
N ILE A 36 6.47 -6.93 -9.83
CA ILE A 36 6.03 -5.56 -10.13
C ILE A 36 5.44 -4.89 -8.89
N GLY A 37 4.42 -5.50 -8.30
CA GLY A 37 3.65 -4.94 -7.20
C GLY A 37 4.39 -4.92 -5.86
N THR A 38 5.29 -5.88 -5.63
CA THR A 38 6.03 -5.98 -4.36
C THR A 38 7.47 -5.50 -4.52
N SER A 39 8.28 -6.18 -5.34
CA SER A 39 9.73 -5.98 -5.34
C SER A 39 10.13 -4.62 -5.92
N ILE A 40 9.66 -4.29 -7.13
CA ILE A 40 9.97 -3.01 -7.79
C ILE A 40 9.35 -1.84 -7.03
N ALA A 41 8.08 -1.93 -6.64
CA ALA A 41 7.40 -0.90 -5.85
C ALA A 41 8.16 -0.60 -4.54
N ASN A 42 8.63 -1.64 -3.84
CA ASN A 42 9.38 -1.46 -2.60
C ASN A 42 10.77 -0.85 -2.84
N ILE A 43 11.46 -1.21 -3.95
CA ILE A 43 12.71 -0.54 -4.33
C ILE A 43 12.48 0.96 -4.57
N PHE A 44 11.42 1.33 -5.31
CA PHE A 44 11.08 2.73 -5.53
C PHE A 44 10.69 3.45 -4.25
N PHE A 45 9.92 2.81 -3.37
CA PHE A 45 9.54 3.38 -2.08
C PHE A 45 10.76 3.66 -1.19
N ASN A 46 11.67 2.68 -1.07
CA ASN A 46 12.92 2.87 -0.32
C ASN A 46 13.77 3.97 -0.95
N LYS A 47 13.89 4.00 -2.27
CA LYS A 47 14.62 5.06 -2.97
C LYS A 47 13.98 6.45 -2.77
N LEU A 48 12.65 6.53 -2.75
CA LEU A 48 11.90 7.76 -2.43
C LEU A 48 12.20 8.25 -1.02
N ILE A 49 12.24 7.36 -0.03
CA ILE A 49 12.61 7.72 1.35
C ILE A 49 14.04 8.28 1.42
N HIS A 50 14.98 7.74 0.63
CA HIS A 50 16.35 8.23 0.59
C HIS A 50 16.51 9.57 -0.16
N LEU A 51 15.73 9.80 -1.21
CA LEU A 51 15.82 11.01 -2.04
C LEU A 51 14.94 12.17 -1.55
N SER A 52 13.84 11.88 -0.86
CA SER A 52 12.84 12.85 -0.42
C SER A 52 12.67 12.83 1.09
N SER A 53 11.86 13.74 1.63
CA SER A 53 11.55 13.69 3.07
C SER A 53 10.70 12.46 3.41
N PRO A 54 10.85 11.87 4.60
CA PRO A 54 9.97 10.78 5.06
C PRO A 54 8.48 11.15 5.00
N VAL A 55 8.16 12.44 5.18
CA VAL A 55 6.80 12.98 5.07
C VAL A 55 6.26 12.88 3.64
N PHE A 56 7.11 13.09 2.63
CA PHE A 56 6.72 12.92 1.23
C PHE A 56 6.52 11.43 0.89
N ALA A 57 7.41 10.54 1.34
CA ALA A 57 7.23 9.10 1.15
C ALA A 57 5.92 8.60 1.80
N ALA A 58 5.59 9.07 3.01
CA ALA A 58 4.34 8.75 3.69
C ALA A 58 3.08 9.22 2.93
N SER A 59 3.20 10.24 2.08
CA SER A 59 2.06 10.72 1.26
C SER A 59 1.56 9.66 0.28
N VAL A 60 2.44 8.77 -0.19
CA VAL A 60 2.05 7.64 -1.06
C VAL A 60 1.04 6.75 -0.34
N THR A 61 1.26 6.47 0.95
CA THR A 61 0.33 5.69 1.78
C THR A 61 -1.01 6.37 1.96
N TYR A 62 -1.03 7.71 2.07
CA TYR A 62 -2.28 8.48 2.17
C TYR A 62 -3.05 8.57 0.85
N ILE A 63 -2.38 8.36 -0.28
CA ILE A 63 -3.00 8.28 -1.61
C ILE A 63 -3.65 6.91 -1.86
N ILE A 64 -3.20 5.84 -1.20
CA ILE A 64 -3.73 4.47 -1.42
C ILE A 64 -5.26 4.40 -1.28
N PRO A 65 -5.92 4.90 -0.20
CA PRO A 65 -7.37 4.82 -0.07
C PRO A 65 -8.11 5.63 -1.15
N LEU A 66 -7.53 6.75 -1.60
CA LEU A 66 -8.11 7.55 -2.68
C LEU A 66 -8.05 6.80 -4.01
N VAL A 67 -6.89 6.22 -4.35
CA VAL A 67 -6.71 5.42 -5.57
C VAL A 67 -7.62 4.18 -5.55
N ALA A 68 -7.80 3.54 -4.40
CA ALA A 68 -8.71 2.41 -4.26
C ALA A 68 -10.17 2.77 -4.60
N VAL A 69 -10.68 3.91 -4.12
CA VAL A 69 -12.03 4.38 -4.45
C VAL A 69 -12.14 4.72 -5.93
N LEU A 70 -11.13 5.38 -6.51
CA LEU A 70 -11.12 5.69 -7.94
C LEU A 70 -11.13 4.42 -8.80
N TRP A 71 -10.38 3.39 -8.40
CA TRP A 71 -10.36 2.10 -9.09
C TRP A 71 -11.71 1.39 -9.02
N ALA A 72 -12.34 1.37 -7.84
CA ALA A 72 -13.67 0.77 -7.66
C ALA A 72 -14.74 1.42 -8.55
N VAL A 73 -14.70 2.76 -8.66
CA VAL A 73 -15.62 3.50 -9.55
C VAL A 73 -15.30 3.23 -11.03
N TRP A 74 -14.02 3.14 -11.39
CA TRP A 74 -13.59 2.85 -12.77
C TRP A 74 -14.01 1.45 -13.23
N ASP A 75 -13.87 0.45 -12.36
CA ASP A 75 -14.22 -0.95 -12.67
C ASP A 75 -15.74 -1.16 -12.78
N GLY A 76 -16.54 -0.15 -12.45
CA GLY A 76 -18.00 -0.20 -12.57
C GLY A 76 -18.67 -1.10 -11.53
N GLU A 77 -17.96 -1.44 -10.45
CA GLU A 77 -18.50 -2.30 -9.40
C GLU A 77 -19.71 -1.65 -8.72
N THR A 78 -20.79 -2.41 -8.54
CA THR A 78 -21.96 -1.97 -7.78
C THR A 78 -21.62 -1.92 -6.30
N MET A 79 -21.11 -0.77 -5.85
CA MET A 79 -20.76 -0.56 -4.45
C MET A 79 -22.02 -0.57 -3.57
N ASN A 80 -22.07 -1.46 -2.59
CA ASN A 80 -23.13 -1.46 -1.59
C ASN A 80 -22.99 -0.19 -0.71
N GLY A 81 -24.10 0.36 -0.22
CA GLY A 81 -24.11 1.54 0.66
C GLY A 81 -23.20 1.40 1.89
N TYR A 82 -23.03 0.18 2.42
CA TYR A 82 -22.09 -0.11 3.50
C TYR A 82 -20.61 0.04 3.10
N GLN A 83 -20.26 -0.33 1.87
CA GLN A 83 -18.89 -0.18 1.36
C GLN A 83 -18.55 1.30 1.13
N LEU A 84 -19.50 2.08 0.62
CA LEU A 84 -19.40 3.53 0.51
C LEU A 84 -19.22 4.20 1.88
N LEU A 85 -20.02 3.80 2.88
CA LEU A 85 -19.88 4.30 4.24
C LEU A 85 -18.51 3.96 4.85
N GLY A 86 -18.05 2.72 4.67
CA GLY A 86 -16.73 2.28 5.12
C GLY A 86 -15.59 3.06 4.44
N GLY A 87 -15.67 3.26 3.12
CA GLY A 87 -14.72 4.08 2.37
C GLY A 87 -14.69 5.52 2.88
N LEU A 88 -15.85 6.11 3.16
CA LEU A 88 -15.95 7.47 3.72
C LEU A 88 -15.27 7.56 5.10
N ILE A 89 -15.49 6.56 5.97
CA ILE A 89 -14.86 6.50 7.30
C ILE A 89 -13.34 6.45 7.19
N ILE A 90 -12.79 5.64 6.28
CA ILE A 90 -11.34 5.55 6.05
C ILE A 90 -10.79 6.89 5.56
N LEU A 91 -11.43 7.54 4.58
CA LEU A 91 -11.00 8.83 4.06
C LEU A 91 -11.01 9.91 5.14
N VAL A 92 -12.06 9.95 5.98
CA VAL A 92 -12.14 10.86 7.12
C VAL A 92 -11.04 10.58 8.14
N GLY A 93 -10.75 9.31 8.43
CA GLY A 93 -9.67 8.91 9.34
C GLY A 93 -8.30 9.38 8.84
N VAL A 94 -7.99 9.18 7.56
CA VAL A 94 -6.76 9.65 6.93
C VAL A 94 -6.66 11.19 6.98
N TRP A 95 -7.76 11.88 6.68
CA TRP A 95 -7.82 13.35 6.75
C TRP A 95 -7.57 13.87 8.17
N LEU A 96 -8.17 13.23 9.19
CA LEU A 96 -8.01 13.62 10.59
C LEU A 96 -6.56 13.49 11.06
N VAL A 97 -5.91 12.37 10.76
CA VAL A 97 -4.51 12.09 11.16
C VAL A 97 -3.53 13.02 10.45
N ASN A 98 -3.80 13.37 9.19
CA ASN A 98 -2.90 14.20 8.39
C ASN A 98 -3.16 15.72 8.55
N ARG A 99 -4.11 16.12 9.41
CA ARG A 99 -4.40 17.53 9.67
C ARG A 99 -3.23 18.14 10.46
N LYS A 100 -2.33 18.87 9.77
CA LYS A 100 -1.19 19.57 10.39
C LYS A 100 -1.66 20.39 11.60
N LYS A 101 -1.13 20.11 12.79
CA LYS A 101 -1.16 21.08 13.90
C LYS A 101 -0.41 22.32 13.41
N LYS A 102 -1.14 23.41 13.16
CA LYS A 102 -0.57 24.73 12.91
C LYS A 102 0.19 25.11 14.19
N ASN A 103 1.50 24.84 14.24
CA ASN A 103 2.32 25.25 15.36
C ASN A 103 2.19 26.76 15.48
N ARG A 104 1.78 27.16 16.68
CA ARG A 104 1.52 28.53 17.10
C ARG A 104 2.74 29.38 16.78
N LEU A 105 2.54 30.35 15.89
CA LEU A 105 3.47 31.45 15.64
C LEU A 105 3.76 32.11 16.99
N LEU A 106 4.93 31.84 17.57
CA LEU A 106 5.49 32.77 18.54
C LEU A 106 6.16 33.86 17.70
N PRO A 107 5.74 35.14 17.84
CA PRO A 107 6.37 36.25 17.15
C PRO A 107 7.87 36.26 17.44
N GLU A 108 8.68 36.49 16.40
CA GLU A 108 10.14 36.64 16.48
C GLU A 108 10.59 37.70 17.52
N GLU A 109 9.67 38.59 17.92
CA GLU A 109 9.84 39.60 18.95
C GLU A 109 10.17 39.02 20.34
N MET A 110 9.80 37.76 20.62
CA MET A 110 10.06 37.10 21.90
C MET A 110 11.47 36.51 22.04
N ASP A 111 12.24 36.42 20.96
CA ASP A 111 13.62 35.89 20.96
C ASP A 111 14.65 36.98 21.29
N LYS A 112 14.28 38.26 21.14
CA LYS A 112 15.12 39.42 21.49
C LYS A 112 15.13 39.77 22.99
N LEU A 113 14.40 39.01 23.81
CA LEU A 113 14.25 39.23 25.25
C LEU A 113 15.04 38.19 26.09
N ARG A 114 15.85 37.34 25.46
CA ARG A 114 16.82 36.44 26.11
C ARG A 114 18.23 36.90 25.79
#